data_AF-A0A1C4F7S9-F1
#
_entry.id   AF-A0A1C4F7S9-F1
#
_cell.length_a   1.000
_cell.length_b   1.000
_cell.length_c   1.000
_cell.angle_alpha   90.00
_cell.angle_beta   90.00
_cell.angle_gamma   90.00
#
_symmetry.space_group_name_H-M   'P 1'
#
loop_
_entity.id
_entity.type
_entity.pdbx_description
1 polymer ?
#
loop_
_entity_poly.entity_id
_entity_poly.type
_entity_poly.pdbx_seq_one_letter_code
_entity_poly.pdbx_strand_id
1 'polypeptide(L)'
;MHNIIIAEQRDQVVLIDVQDVFEQVFQIPVKALANIKKVDQRLVSAWIYELRNKRWATVPFLYDLATAIQIKVPDNQIDWKHTFYIIENDDYHQQVATLKALFSTFPQEKPDEDKVAYFKKEQRQTRYHDVEMAILQIVRNNLEDHALPYRGSWT
;
A
#
# COMPACT_ATOMS: atom_id res chain seq x y z
N MET A 1 -14.29 0.70 12.70
CA MET A 1 -13.41 1.35 11.71
C MET A 1 -12.50 2.26 12.50
N HIS A 2 -11.28 1.81 12.76
CA HIS A 2 -10.30 2.55 13.57
C HIS A 2 -10.09 3.94 12.96
N ASN A 3 -10.11 4.98 13.79
CA ASN A 3 -9.86 6.34 13.35
C ASN A 3 -8.51 6.74 13.95
N ILE A 4 -7.44 6.58 13.16
CA ILE A 4 -6.08 6.82 13.64
C ILE A 4 -5.66 8.22 13.23
N ILE A 5 -5.24 9.03 14.20
CA ILE A 5 -4.63 10.33 13.95
C ILE A 5 -3.11 10.26 14.19
N ILE A 6 -2.38 11.08 13.45
CA ILE A 6 -0.94 11.27 13.63
C ILE A 6 -0.75 12.49 14.53
N ALA A 7 -0.10 12.32 15.67
CA ALA A 7 0.22 13.41 16.58
C ALA A 7 1.72 13.44 16.90
N GLU A 8 2.20 14.60 17.33
CA GLU A 8 3.58 14.79 17.75
C GLU A 8 3.65 14.92 19.26
N GLN A 9 4.56 14.16 19.88
CA GLN A 9 4.85 14.25 21.30
C GLN A 9 6.37 14.23 21.51
N ARG A 10 6.93 15.39 21.88
CA ARG A 10 8.38 15.59 22.07
C ARG A 10 9.15 15.15 20.81
N ASP A 11 10.04 14.15 20.94
CA ASP A 11 10.85 13.59 19.86
C ASP A 11 10.20 12.35 19.21
N GLN A 12 8.87 12.26 19.24
CA GLN A 12 8.13 11.10 18.73
C GLN A 12 6.93 11.55 17.89
N VAL A 13 6.67 10.78 16.82
CA VAL A 13 5.39 10.74 16.12
C VAL A 13 4.59 9.59 16.73
N VAL A 14 3.43 9.88 17.30
CA VAL A 14 2.55 8.91 17.92
C VAL A 14 1.30 8.71 17.07
N LEU A 15 0.85 7.47 16.98
CA LEU A 15 -0.39 7.10 16.30
C LEU A 15 -1.45 6.83 17.38
N ILE A 16 -2.53 7.59 17.33
CA ILE A 16 -3.58 7.56 18.36
C ILE A 16 -4.88 7.08 17.72
N ASP A 17 -5.47 6.03 18.25
CA ASP A 17 -6.83 5.61 17.91
C ASP A 17 -7.83 6.47 18.69
N VAL A 18 -8.78 7.09 17.98
CA VAL A 18 -9.77 8.01 18.55
C VAL A 18 -11.18 7.43 18.61
N GLN A 19 -11.35 6.11 18.52
CA GLN A 19 -12.69 5.49 18.54
C GLN A 19 -13.45 5.69 19.86
N ASP A 20 -12.85 5.43 21.04
CA ASP A 20 -13.56 5.49 22.34
C ASP A 20 -12.67 5.96 23.50
N VAL A 21 -11.40 5.58 23.49
CA VAL A 21 -10.35 6.02 24.41
C VAL A 21 -9.20 6.48 23.52
N PHE A 22 -8.61 7.65 23.78
CA PHE A 22 -7.43 8.13 23.06
C PHE A 22 -6.25 7.21 23.34
N GLU A 23 -6.19 6.07 22.66
CA GLU A 23 -5.22 5.02 22.87
C GLU A 23 -4.07 5.17 21.90
N GLN A 24 -2.86 5.29 22.43
CA GLN A 24 -1.66 5.26 21.62
C GLN A 24 -1.43 3.83 21.10
N VAL A 25 -1.65 3.60 19.81
CA VAL A 25 -1.49 2.28 19.18
C VAL A 25 -0.07 2.06 18.63
N PHE A 26 0.68 3.14 18.41
CA PHE A 26 2.05 3.06 17.90
C PHE A 26 2.86 4.32 18.21
N GLN A 27 4.19 4.21 18.21
CA GLN A 27 5.10 5.33 18.37
C GLN A 27 6.34 5.16 17.48
N ILE A 28 6.75 6.25 16.83
CA ILE A 28 7.92 6.31 15.96
C ILE A 28 8.81 7.44 16.46
N PRO A 29 10.05 7.15 16.91
CA PRO A 29 11.01 8.21 17.24
C PRO A 29 11.30 9.08 16.00
N VAL A 30 11.33 10.40 16.17
CA VAL A 30 11.61 11.35 15.06
C VAL A 30 12.93 11.03 14.36
N LYS A 31 13.98 10.71 15.14
CA LYS A 31 15.29 10.29 14.63
C LYS A 31 15.25 9.02 13.76
N ALA A 32 14.17 8.25 13.85
CA ALA A 32 14.00 7.00 13.15
C ALA A 32 13.01 7.12 11.98
N LEU A 33 12.37 8.28 11.75
CA LEU A 33 11.36 8.45 10.69
C LEU A 33 11.89 8.11 9.29
N ALA A 34 13.16 8.41 9.03
CA ALA A 34 13.83 8.11 7.77
C ALA A 34 14.42 6.68 7.70
N ASN A 35 14.07 5.79 8.64
CA ASN A 35 14.53 4.41 8.59
C ASN A 35 14.04 3.72 7.32
N ILE A 36 14.99 3.14 6.60
CA ILE A 36 14.78 2.44 5.34
C ILE A 36 14.94 0.94 5.50
N LYS A 37 14.22 0.18 4.68
CA LYS A 37 14.39 -1.26 4.48
C LYS A 37 14.72 -1.51 3.01
N LYS A 38 15.64 -2.43 2.73
CA LYS A 38 15.94 -2.84 1.35
C LYS A 38 14.98 -3.96 0.93
N VAL A 39 14.15 -3.70 -0.06
CA VAL A 39 13.20 -4.66 -0.65
C VAL A 39 13.38 -4.58 -2.17
N ASP A 40 13.65 -5.72 -2.83
CA ASP A 40 13.88 -5.78 -4.28
C ASP A 40 14.87 -4.73 -4.80
N GLN A 41 15.96 -4.55 -4.04
CA GLN A 41 17.03 -3.57 -4.28
C GLN A 41 16.63 -2.10 -4.13
N ARG A 42 15.39 -1.80 -3.78
CA ARG A 42 14.86 -0.45 -3.51
C ARG A 42 14.84 -0.15 -2.01
N LEU A 43 14.94 1.14 -1.68
CA LEU A 43 14.95 1.63 -0.30
C LEU A 43 13.54 2.08 0.08
N VAL A 44 12.80 1.25 0.81
CA VAL A 44 11.41 1.55 1.19
C VAL A 44 11.32 2.03 2.64
N SER A 45 10.25 2.73 3.01
CA SER A 45 10.01 3.13 4.40
C SER A 45 9.85 1.89 5.29
N ALA A 46 10.69 1.76 6.32
CA ALA A 46 10.60 0.65 7.27
C ALA A 46 9.26 0.67 8.02
N TRP A 47 8.78 1.86 8.38
CA TRP A 47 7.54 2.04 9.14
C TRP A 47 6.30 1.71 8.32
N ILE A 48 6.20 2.22 7.09
CA ILE A 48 5.05 1.90 6.23
C ILE A 48 5.02 0.41 5.92
N TYR A 49 6.19 -0.19 5.65
CA TYR A 49 6.30 -1.62 5.40
C TYR A 49 5.84 -2.46 6.60
N GLU A 50 6.16 -2.03 7.83
CA GLU A 50 5.73 -2.72 9.05
C GLU A 50 4.22 -2.54 9.30
N LEU A 51 3.74 -1.31 9.16
CA LEU A 51 2.38 -0.93 9.51
C LEU A 51 1.32 -1.50 8.56
N ARG A 52 1.66 -1.76 7.30
CA ARG A 52 0.70 -2.31 6.31
C ARG A 52 0.01 -3.61 6.73
N ASN A 53 0.64 -4.39 7.61
CA ASN A 53 0.10 -5.66 8.07
C ASN A 53 -0.79 -5.50 9.32
N LYS A 54 -0.93 -4.28 9.85
CA LYS A 54 -1.79 -3.99 10.99
C LYS A 54 -3.22 -3.81 10.50
N ARG A 55 -4.16 -4.50 11.16
CA ARG A 55 -5.59 -4.49 10.79
C ARG A 55 -6.23 -3.09 10.78
N TRP A 56 -5.67 -2.16 11.54
CA TRP A 56 -6.14 -0.79 11.63
C TRP A 56 -5.49 0.16 10.61
N ALA A 57 -4.39 -0.23 9.97
CA ALA A 57 -3.65 0.63 9.06
C ALA A 57 -4.25 0.51 7.65
N THR A 58 -5.00 1.54 7.24
CA THR A 58 -5.58 1.62 5.90
C THR A 58 -4.56 2.21 4.91
N VAL A 59 -4.72 1.93 3.61
CA VAL A 59 -3.86 2.53 2.58
C VAL A 59 -3.86 4.06 2.64
N PRO A 60 -5.02 4.76 2.75
CA PRO A 60 -5.04 6.22 2.92
C PRO A 60 -4.24 6.70 4.14
N PHE A 61 -4.39 6.02 5.29
CA PHE A 61 -3.63 6.36 6.50
C PHE A 61 -2.10 6.21 6.28
N LEU A 62 -1.67 5.21 5.52
CA LEU A 62 -0.24 5.03 5.21
C LEU A 62 0.28 6.19 4.33
N TYR A 63 -0.53 6.73 3.42
CA TYR A 63 -0.20 7.94 2.67
C TYR A 63 -0.10 9.17 3.58
N ASP A 64 -1.04 9.37 4.50
CA ASP A 64 -0.97 10.45 5.49
C ASP A 64 0.33 10.38 6.31
N LEU A 65 0.71 9.17 6.73
CA LEU A 65 1.97 8.93 7.44
C LEU A 65 3.20 9.22 6.57
N ALA A 66 3.18 8.83 5.30
CA ALA A 66 4.25 9.15 4.36
C ALA A 66 4.44 10.65 4.22
N THR A 67 3.34 11.41 4.08
CA THR A 67 3.36 12.87 3.98
C THR A 67 3.94 13.48 5.26
N ALA A 68 3.53 13.00 6.44
CA ALA A 68 4.10 13.45 7.70
C ALA A 68 5.62 13.18 7.79
N ILE A 69 6.08 12.00 7.37
CA ILE A 69 7.52 11.66 7.32
C ILE A 69 8.25 12.59 6.36
N GLN A 70 7.73 12.79 5.14
CA GLN A 70 8.36 13.61 4.11
C GLN A 70 8.46 15.08 4.52
N ILE A 71 7.45 15.64 5.20
CA ILE A 71 7.49 17.01 5.73
C ILE A 71 8.58 17.14 6.79
N LYS A 72 8.74 16.14 7.66
CA LYS A 72 9.71 16.18 8.76
C LYS A 72 11.14 15.90 8.35
N VAL A 73 11.33 15.00 7.40
CA VAL A 73 12.65 14.58 6.92
C VAL A 73 12.66 14.64 5.40
N PRO A 74 12.69 15.85 4.79
CA PRO A 74 12.54 15.99 3.34
C PRO A 74 13.65 15.33 2.53
N ASP A 75 14.85 15.24 3.10
CA ASP A 75 16.04 14.64 2.47
C ASP A 75 16.18 13.14 2.73
N ASN A 76 15.09 12.47 3.13
CA ASN A 76 15.09 11.01 3.30
C ASN A 76 15.38 10.31 1.96
N GLN A 77 15.91 9.08 2.03
CA GLN A 77 16.25 8.27 0.86
C GLN A 77 15.12 7.28 0.48
N ILE A 78 13.90 7.51 0.96
CA ILE A 78 12.79 6.59 0.75
C ILE A 78 12.30 6.71 -0.69
N ASP A 79 12.24 5.57 -1.38
CA ASP A 79 11.56 5.42 -2.66
C ASP A 79 10.06 5.27 -2.38
N TRP A 80 9.33 6.39 -2.31
CA TRP A 80 7.88 6.39 -2.05
C TRP A 80 7.10 5.65 -3.13
N LYS A 81 7.52 5.79 -4.39
CA LYS A 81 6.95 5.05 -5.52
C LYS A 81 7.01 3.55 -5.28
N HIS A 82 8.19 3.02 -4.96
CA HIS A 82 8.32 1.58 -4.72
C HIS A 82 7.67 1.15 -3.40
N THR A 83 7.71 1.99 -2.38
CA THR A 83 7.04 1.73 -1.10
C THR A 83 5.55 1.49 -1.33
N PHE A 84 4.85 2.41 -2.01
CA PHE A 84 3.42 2.30 -2.23
C PHE A 84 3.01 1.34 -3.34
N TYR A 85 3.89 1.08 -4.33
CA TYR A 85 3.66 -0.04 -5.26
C TYR A 85 3.46 -1.36 -4.51
N ILE A 86 4.30 -1.64 -3.51
CA ILE A 86 4.15 -2.86 -2.71
C ILE A 86 2.83 -2.85 -1.93
N ILE A 87 2.46 -1.70 -1.34
CA ILE A 87 1.22 -1.58 -0.55
C ILE A 87 -0.03 -1.79 -1.40
N GLU A 88 -0.14 -1.07 -2.51
CA GLU A 88 -1.30 -1.12 -3.41
C GLU A 88 -1.41 -2.49 -4.09
N ASN A 89 -0.28 -3.10 -4.43
CA ASN A 89 -0.27 -4.44 -5.01
C ASN A 89 -0.71 -5.51 -3.98
N ASP A 90 -0.24 -5.42 -2.74
CA ASP A 90 -0.66 -6.31 -1.64
C ASP A 90 -2.18 -6.15 -1.39
N ASP A 91 -2.68 -4.91 -1.33
CA ASP A 91 -4.11 -4.61 -1.13
C ASP A 91 -4.98 -5.17 -2.27
N TYR A 92 -4.58 -4.92 -3.52
CA TYR A 92 -5.26 -5.47 -4.70
C TYR A 92 -5.38 -7.01 -4.64
N HIS A 93 -4.29 -7.71 -4.31
CA HIS A 93 -4.32 -9.17 -4.22
C HIS A 93 -5.19 -9.69 -3.07
N GLN A 94 -5.22 -8.98 -1.93
CA GLN A 94 -6.14 -9.31 -0.84
C GLN A 94 -7.61 -9.11 -1.23
N GLN A 95 -7.94 -8.02 -1.92
CA GLN A 95 -9.29 -7.78 -2.43
C GLN A 95 -9.71 -8.87 -3.43
N VAL A 96 -8.84 -9.21 -4.38
CA VAL A 96 -9.10 -10.28 -5.36
C VAL A 96 -9.30 -11.63 -4.67
N ALA A 97 -8.49 -11.96 -3.66
CA ALA A 97 -8.65 -13.21 -2.89
C ALA A 97 -10.00 -13.24 -2.16
N THR A 98 -10.39 -12.13 -1.53
CA THR A 98 -11.68 -11.99 -0.83
C THR A 98 -12.86 -12.14 -1.78
N LEU A 99 -12.81 -11.47 -2.94
CA LEU A 99 -13.85 -11.57 -3.97
C LEU A 99 -13.95 -13.01 -4.50
N LYS A 100 -12.82 -13.68 -4.77
CA LYS A 100 -12.82 -15.08 -5.19
C LYS A 100 -13.47 -15.99 -4.15
N ALA A 101 -13.18 -15.79 -2.87
CA ALA A 101 -13.80 -16.55 -1.80
C ALA A 101 -15.33 -16.32 -1.77
N LEU A 102 -15.78 -15.07 -1.88
CA LEU A 102 -17.21 -14.74 -1.96
C LEU A 102 -17.88 -15.41 -3.17
N PHE A 103 -17.30 -15.28 -4.36
CA PHE A 103 -17.87 -15.86 -5.58
C PHE A 103 -17.83 -17.39 -5.61
N SER A 104 -16.90 -18.02 -4.88
CA SER A 104 -16.86 -19.49 -4.74
C SER A 104 -18.03 -20.07 -3.94
N THR A 105 -18.78 -19.23 -3.22
CA THR A 105 -20.00 -19.65 -2.50
C THR A 105 -21.27 -19.64 -3.36
N PHE A 106 -21.20 -19.13 -4.59
CA PHE A 106 -22.30 -19.13 -5.55
C PHE A 106 -22.21 -20.33 -6.51
N PRO A 107 -23.34 -20.87 -7.01
CA PRO A 107 -23.34 -21.99 -7.94
C PRO A 107 -22.57 -21.62 -9.22
N GLN A 108 -21.54 -22.40 -9.58
CA GLN A 108 -20.80 -22.19 -10.82
C GLN A 108 -21.53 -22.83 -12.00
N GLU A 109 -21.82 -22.05 -13.04
CA GLU A 109 -22.19 -22.60 -14.34
C GLU A 109 -21.01 -23.42 -14.89
N LYS A 110 -21.25 -24.67 -15.29
CA LYS A 110 -20.24 -25.53 -15.92
C LYS A 110 -19.86 -24.95 -17.29
N PRO A 111 -18.61 -24.51 -17.51
CA PRO A 111 -18.20 -24.01 -18.81
C PRO A 111 -17.97 -25.17 -19.79
N ASP A 112 -18.30 -24.93 -21.05
CA ASP A 112 -18.05 -25.81 -22.20
C ASP A 112 -16.54 -25.97 -22.44
N GLU A 113 -16.02 -27.20 -22.33
CA GLU A 113 -14.58 -27.51 -22.14
C GLU A 113 -13.70 -27.08 -23.32
N ASP A 114 -14.25 -27.07 -24.53
CA ASP A 114 -13.51 -26.80 -25.77
C ASP A 114 -13.18 -25.30 -25.98
N LYS A 115 -13.89 -24.38 -25.32
CA LYS A 115 -13.63 -22.92 -25.41
C LYS A 115 -12.56 -22.43 -24.44
N VAL A 116 -12.17 -23.27 -23.49
CA VAL A 116 -11.40 -22.87 -22.30
C VAL A 116 -9.88 -22.90 -22.51
N ALA A 117 -9.38 -23.78 -23.39
CA ALA A 117 -7.95 -24.03 -23.53
C ALA A 117 -7.18 -22.93 -24.29
N TYR A 118 -7.75 -22.40 -25.39
CA TYR A 118 -7.08 -21.42 -26.26
C TYR A 118 -7.10 -19.99 -25.68
N PHE A 119 -8.16 -19.62 -24.94
CA PHE A 119 -8.29 -18.32 -24.29
C PHE A 119 -7.31 -18.10 -23.11
N LYS A 120 -6.79 -19.17 -22.49
CA LYS A 120 -6.08 -19.10 -21.20
C LYS A 120 -4.64 -18.59 -21.27
N LYS A 121 -3.95 -18.68 -22.41
CA LYS A 121 -2.49 -18.45 -22.48
C LYS A 121 -2.12 -17.02 -22.88
N GLU A 122 -2.76 -16.45 -23.91
CA GLU A 122 -2.52 -15.04 -24.33
C GLU A 122 -3.19 -14.03 -23.37
N GLN A 123 -4.40 -14.30 -22.86
CA GLN A 123 -5.03 -13.39 -21.89
C GLN A 123 -4.27 -13.26 -20.56
N ARG A 124 -3.45 -14.25 -20.18
CA ARG A 124 -2.75 -14.21 -18.88
C ARG A 124 -1.67 -13.14 -18.86
N GLN A 125 -0.78 -13.09 -19.87
CA GLN A 125 0.33 -12.13 -19.86
C GLN A 125 -0.15 -10.69 -20.09
N THR A 126 -1.09 -10.47 -20.99
CA THR A 126 -1.69 -9.13 -21.21
C THR A 126 -2.38 -8.63 -19.94
N ARG A 127 -3.17 -9.47 -19.25
CA ARG A 127 -3.83 -9.07 -17.99
C ARG A 127 -2.87 -8.74 -16.86
N TYR A 128 -1.74 -9.44 -16.74
CA TYR A 128 -0.77 -9.11 -15.69
C TYR A 128 -0.16 -7.74 -15.92
N HIS A 129 0.23 -7.44 -17.16
CA HIS A 129 0.76 -6.13 -17.52
C HIS A 129 -0.29 -5.03 -17.30
N ASP A 130 -1.54 -5.24 -17.73
CA ASP A 130 -2.62 -4.26 -17.54
C ASP A 130 -2.88 -3.96 -16.06
N VAL A 131 -2.88 -4.99 -15.20
CA VAL A 131 -3.05 -4.85 -13.75
C VAL A 131 -1.87 -4.10 -13.12
N GLU A 132 -0.64 -4.46 -13.49
CA GLU A 132 0.57 -3.78 -13.01
C GLU A 132 0.54 -2.29 -13.40
N MET A 133 0.20 -1.98 -14.64
CA MET A 133 0.08 -0.60 -15.12
C MET A 133 -1.06 0.17 -14.40
N ALA A 134 -2.18 -0.49 -14.10
CA ALA A 134 -3.25 0.11 -13.32
C ALA A 134 -2.82 0.43 -11.89
N ILE A 135 -2.13 -0.50 -11.22
CA ILE A 135 -1.59 -0.28 -9.87
C ILE A 135 -0.58 0.88 -9.89
N LEU A 136 0.34 0.90 -10.86
CA LEU A 136 1.29 1.99 -11.01
C LEU A 136 0.60 3.34 -11.23
N GLN A 137 -0.50 3.38 -11.97
CA GLN A 137 -1.27 4.59 -12.18
C GLN A 137 -1.98 5.05 -10.89
N ILE A 138 -2.52 4.13 -10.08
CA ILE A 138 -3.09 4.43 -8.76
C ILE A 138 -2.01 5.02 -7.84
N VAL A 139 -0.87 4.34 -7.74
CA VAL A 139 0.27 4.80 -6.94
C VAL A 139 0.68 6.21 -7.36
N ARG A 140 0.78 6.46 -8.68
CA ARG A 140 1.12 7.77 -9.21
C ARG A 140 0.14 8.85 -8.76
N ASN A 141 -1.16 8.63 -8.99
CA ASN A 141 -2.19 9.59 -8.63
C ASN A 141 -2.15 9.90 -7.13
N ASN A 142 -2.07 8.86 -6.30
CA ASN A 142 -2.04 9.03 -4.85
C ASN A 142 -0.78 9.77 -4.38
N LEU A 143 0.39 9.52 -4.98
CA LEU A 143 1.61 10.26 -4.66
C LEU A 143 1.50 11.74 -5.06
N GLU A 144 0.89 12.04 -6.21
CA GLU A 144 0.62 13.42 -6.65
C GLU A 144 -0.35 14.12 -5.68
N ASP A 145 -1.45 13.47 -5.32
CA ASP A 145 -2.46 14.00 -4.39
C ASP A 145 -1.88 14.31 -3.00
N HIS A 146 -0.93 13.49 -2.54
CA HIS A 146 -0.26 13.64 -1.24
C HIS A 146 1.04 14.45 -1.29
N ALA A 147 1.37 15.05 -2.45
CA ALA A 147 2.59 15.81 -2.70
C ALA A 147 3.89 15.07 -2.33
N LEU A 148 3.90 13.74 -2.52
CA LEU A 148 5.06 12.89 -2.22
C LEU A 148 6.00 12.82 -3.42
N PRO A 149 7.33 12.94 -3.21
CA PRO A 149 8.28 12.93 -4.31
C PRO A 149 8.38 11.53 -4.91
N TYR A 150 8.39 11.46 -6.24
CA TYR A 150 8.72 10.25 -6.97
C TYR A 150 9.77 10.54 -8.04
N ARG A 151 10.82 9.70 -8.13
CA ARG A 151 11.90 9.82 -9.11
C ARG A 151 11.92 8.61 -10.04
N GLY A 152 12.13 8.84 -11.33
CA GLY A 152 12.27 7.79 -12.37
C GLY A 152 11.07 7.67 -13.31
N SER A 153 11.26 6.97 -14.43
CA SER A 153 10.19 6.67 -15.38
C SER A 153 9.23 5.61 -14.83
N TRP A 154 7.97 5.64 -15.28
CA TRP A 154 6.92 4.66 -14.97
C TRP A 154 6.97 3.40 -15.86
N THR A 155 8.04 3.28 -16.64
CA THR A 155 8.25 2.27 -17.69
C THR A 155 8.88 0.99 -17.16
#